data_AF-A0A496VNT5-F1
#
_entry.id   AF-A0A496VNT5-F1
#
_cell.length_a   1.000
_cell.length_b   1.000
_cell.length_c   1.000
_cell.angle_alpha   90.00
_cell.angle_beta   90.00
_cell.angle_gamma   90.00
#
_symmetry.space_group_name_H-M   'P 1'
#
loop_
_entity.id
_entity.type
_entity.pdbx_description
1 polymer ?
#
loop_
_entity_poly.entity_id
_entity_poly.type
_entity_poly.pdbx_seq_one_letter_code
_entity_poly.pdbx_strand_id
1 'polypeptide(L)' 'MSELHDKGEQIYNRQILPQLPIDKLKGKIIAIEIKSADYFIENTVLKAVMLGRKRYPQQKFYDKRIG' A
#
# COMPACT_ATOMS: atom_id res chain seq x y z
N MET A 1 -4.43 11.89 -13.82
CA MET A 1 -4.37 10.82 -12.79
C MET A 1 -5.79 10.49 -12.36
N SER A 2 -6.09 9.25 -11.98
CA SER A 2 -7.43 8.86 -11.52
C SER A 2 -7.63 9.22 -10.03
N GLU A 3 -8.84 9.55 -9.61
CA GLU A 3 -9.20 9.87 -8.21
C GLU A 3 -8.70 8.81 -7.20
N LEU A 4 -8.73 7.53 -7.58
CA LEU A 4 -8.23 6.42 -6.74
C LEU A 4 -6.72 6.48 -6.50
N HIS A 5 -5.96 6.96 -7.49
CA HIS A 5 -4.52 7.10 -7.37
C HIS A 5 -4.19 8.21 -6.35
N ASP A 6 -4.82 9.36 -6.52
CA ASP A 6 -4.58 10.53 -5.66
C ASP A 6 -4.97 10.22 -4.20
N LYS A 7 -6.09 9.52 -4.00
CA LYS A 7 -6.51 9.06 -2.67
C LYS A 7 -5.51 8.08 -2.05
N GLY A 8 -5.04 7.09 -2.82
CA GLY A 8 -4.03 6.13 -2.35
C GLY A 8 -2.72 6.81 -1.97
N GLU A 9 -2.29 7.78 -2.78
CA GLU A 9 -1.08 8.58 -2.50
C GLU A 9 -1.24 9.45 -1.24
N GLN A 10 -2.40 10.07 -1.04
CA GLN A 10 -2.68 10.84 0.17
C GLN A 10 -2.65 9.97 1.43
N ILE A 11 -3.25 8.77 1.39
CA ILE A 11 -3.22 7.81 2.51
C ILE A 11 -1.77 7.42 2.80
N TYR A 12 -1.01 7.05 1.76
CA TYR A 12 0.40 6.69 1.91
C TYR A 12 1.21 7.81 2.58
N ASN A 13 1.18 9.03 2.03
CA ASN A 13 2.03 10.12 2.50
C ASN A 13 1.62 10.66 3.88
N ARG A 14 0.32 10.75 4.17
CA ARG A 14 -0.17 11.42 5.39
C ARG A 14 -0.39 10.49 6.56
N GLN A 15 -0.70 9.22 6.31
CA GLN A 15 -1.10 8.29 7.36
C GLN A 15 -0.04 7.20 7.56
N ILE A 16 0.42 6.57 6.49
CA ILE A 16 1.22 5.35 6.60
C ILE A 16 2.72 5.67 6.69
N LEU A 17 3.26 6.41 5.72
CA LEU A 17 4.69 6.70 5.61
C LEU A 17 5.33 7.24 6.90
N PRO A 18 4.70 8.18 7.66
CA PRO A 18 5.28 8.71 8.89
C PRO A 18 5.49 7.68 10.01
N GLN A 19 4.83 6.53 9.94
CA GLN A 19 4.85 5.48 10.96
C GLN A 19 5.74 4.30 10.56
N LEU A 20 6.25 4.27 9.33
CA LEU A 20 7.03 3.15 8.82
C LEU A 20 8.53 3.29 9.12
N PRO A 21 9.22 2.21 9.55
CA PRO A 21 10.67 2.20 9.65
C PRO A 21 11.31 2.09 8.26
N ILE A 22 11.45 3.22 7.56
CA ILE A 22 11.85 3.28 6.14
C ILE A 22 13.17 2.56 5.86
N ASP A 23 14.18 2.72 6.71
CA ASP A 23 15.49 2.08 6.50
C ASP A 23 15.40 0.54 6.43
N LYS A 24 14.44 -0.06 7.12
CA LYS A 24 14.22 -1.52 7.13
C LYS A 24 13.33 -2.00 5.99
N LEU A 25 12.55 -1.08 5.40
CA LEU A 25 11.51 -1.38 4.42
C LEU A 25 11.84 -0.86 3.02
N LYS A 26 12.93 -0.13 2.87
CA LYS A 26 13.38 0.43 1.59
C LYS A 26 13.44 -0.63 0.49
N GLY A 27 12.92 -0.29 -0.68
CA GLY A 27 12.82 -1.17 -1.84
C GLY A 27 11.64 -2.14 -1.82
N LYS A 28 10.97 -2.35 -0.68
CA LYS A 28 9.75 -3.18 -0.61
C LYS A 28 8.55 -2.48 -1.25
N ILE A 29 7.51 -3.26 -1.50
CA ILE A 29 6.23 -2.80 -2.00
C ILE A 29 5.23 -2.75 -0.85
N ILE A 30 4.48 -1.66 -0.79
CA ILE A 30 3.28 -1.54 0.03
C ILE A 30 2.04 -1.57 -0.87
N ALA A 31 1.08 -2.42 -0.55
CA ALA A 31 -0.25 -2.44 -1.14
C ALA A 31 -1.25 -1.90 -0.11
N ILE A 32 -2.02 -0.87 -0.47
CA ILE A 32 -2.96 -0.18 0.42
C ILE A 32 -4.38 -0.38 -0.09
N GLU A 33 -5.28 -0.90 0.74
CA GLU A 33 -6.70 -0.94 0.43
C GLU A 33 -7.31 0.45 0.67
N ILE A 34 -7.80 1.08 -0.41
CA ILE A 34 -8.11 2.52 -0.43
C ILE A 34 -9.27 2.90 0.49
N LYS A 35 -10.20 1.98 0.82
CA LYS A 35 -11.37 2.29 1.64
C LYS A 35 -11.08 2.24 3.14
N SER A 36 -10.24 1.31 3.58
CA SER A 36 -9.91 1.05 4.99
C SER A 36 -8.56 1.61 5.43
N ALA A 37 -7.68 1.94 4.48
CA ALA A 37 -6.27 2.27 4.71
C ALA A 37 -5.42 1.13 5.30
N ASP A 38 -5.97 -0.10 5.37
CA ASP A 38 -5.19 -1.29 5.66
C ASP A 38 -4.08 -1.47 4.60
N TYR A 39 -2.90 -1.87 5.06
CA TYR A 39 -1.74 -2.01 4.19
C TYR A 39 -0.96 -3.29 4.42
N PHE A 40 -0.30 -3.74 3.35
CA PHE A 40 0.40 -5.01 3.28
C PHE A 40 1.75 -4.78 2.61
N ILE A 41 2.84 -5.20 3.27
CA ILE A 41 4.20 -4.92 2.79
C ILE A 41 4.90 -6.22 2.41
N GLU A 42 5.40 -6.28 1.19
CA GLU A 42 6.07 -7.46 0.65
C GLU A 42 7.14 -7.09 -0.38
N ASN A 43 7.92 -8.08 -0.82
CA ASN A 43 9.03 -7.82 -1.74
C ASN A 43 8.57 -7.55 -3.20
N THR A 44 7.32 -7.90 -3.54
CA THR A 44 6.76 -7.71 -4.90
C THR A 44 5.31 -7.24 -4.84
N VAL A 45 4.87 -6.55 -5.90
CA VAL A 45 3.47 -6.10 -6.05
C VAL A 45 2.50 -7.26 -5.93
N LEU A 46 2.75 -8.35 -6.67
CA LEU A 46 1.88 -9.53 -6.64
C LEU A 46 1.72 -10.10 -5.23
N LYS A 47 2.82 -10.21 -4.46
CA LYS A 47 2.76 -10.74 -3.09
C LYS A 47 2.00 -9.81 -2.15
N ALA A 48 2.26 -8.50 -2.21
CA ALA A 48 1.59 -7.50 -1.37
C ALA A 48 0.07 -7.50 -1.62
N VAL A 49 -0.34 -7.47 -2.89
CA VAL A 49 -1.75 -7.51 -3.29
C VAL A 49 -2.40 -8.85 -2.93
N MET A 50 -1.72 -9.98 -3.16
CA MET A 50 -2.26 -11.30 -2.78
C MET A 50 -2.46 -11.43 -1.28
N LEU A 51 -1.58 -10.85 -0.46
CA LEU A 51 -1.77 -10.79 0.98
C LEU A 51 -3.01 -9.96 1.35
N GLY A 52 -3.16 -8.79 0.74
CA GLY A 52 -4.34 -7.94 0.93
C GLY A 52 -5.64 -8.61 0.49
N ARG A 53 -5.63 -9.33 -0.64
CA ARG A 53 -6.80 -10.06 -1.16
C ARG A 53 -7.31 -11.17 -0.25
N LYS A 54 -6.48 -11.71 0.65
CA LYS A 54 -6.97 -12.65 1.68
C LYS A 54 -7.98 -11.98 2.63
N ARG A 55 -7.83 -10.68 2.89
CA ARG A 55 -8.73 -9.88 3.72
C ARG A 55 -9.78 -9.13 2.89
N TYR A 56 -9.41 -8.68 1.69
CA TYR A 56 -10.25 -7.87 0.81
C TYR A 56 -10.29 -8.44 -0.62
N PRO A 57 -11.05 -9.54 -0.87
CA PRO A 57 -10.94 -10.31 -2.12
C PRO A 57 -11.23 -9.55 -3.41
N GLN A 58 -12.11 -8.54 -3.36
CA GLN A 58 -12.59 -7.79 -4.54
C GLN A 58 -12.25 -6.31 -4.52
N GLN A 59 -11.46 -5.85 -3.54
CA GLN A 59 -11.14 -4.43 -3.41
C GLN A 59 -9.97 -4.01 -4.29
N LYS A 60 -9.91 -2.70 -4.54
CA LYS A 60 -8.82 -2.07 -5.29
C LYS A 60 -7.70 -1.68 -4.32
N PHE A 61 -6.47 -1.90 -4.77
CA PHE A 61 -5.27 -1.57 -4.03
C PHE A 61 -4.50 -0.46 -4.75
N TYR A 62 -3.89 0.41 -3.95
CA TYR A 62 -2.85 1.32 -4.39
C TYR A 62 -1.50 0.73 -3.99
N ASP A 63 -0.62 0.52 -4.97
CA ASP A 63 0.69 -0.08 -4.74
C ASP A 63 1.79 0.97 -4.91
N LYS A 64 2.76 1.00 -4.00
CA LYS A 64 3.91 1.91 -4.06
C LYS A 64 5.18 1.24 -3.56
N ARG A 65 6.34 1.65 -4.08
CA ARG A 65 7.64 1.25 -3.53
C ARG A 65 8.02 2.17 -2.37
N ILE A 66 8.47 1.58 -1.27
CA ILE A 66 8.93 2.32 -0.09
C ILE A 66 10.39 2.74 -0.31
N GLY A 67 10.68 4.03 -0.12
CA GLY A 67 12.03 4.58 -0.01
C GLY A 67 12.85 4.62 -1.30
#